data_AF-A0A6V8HGS9-F1
#
_entry.id   AF-A0A6V8HGS9-F1
#
_cell.length_a   1.000
_cell.length_b   1.000
_cell.length_c   1.000
_cell.angle_alpha   90.00
_cell.angle_beta   90.00
_cell.angle_gamma   90.00
#
_symmetry.space_group_name_H-M   'P 1'
#
loop_
_entity.id
_entity.type
_entity.pdbx_description
1 polymer ?
#
loop_
_entity_poly.entity_id
_entity_poly.type
_entity_poly.pdbx_seq_one_letter_code
_entity_poly.pdbx_strand_id
1 'polypeptide(L)'
;MSDIEKPGEEAPAATGAGAANGAAAGQTTTKSPTFLDKLSLFTIGKNRGQLPPEKVVGFWLEKQELAHLKNENYLADWKIDVAAESDENAAPPPPLTFWQKVKLHFRRYWICHLIALIILLAILLPCTFLLIIPAIAQDLLNSGSIVIDSASILQPTNNSVILSIHSHIYVPGPFTVRTDPEHLQLYVPQVGSEYPMALLNLPAVKIHKNSSIGENGQYTVFENYTSWQNFVHNTIFLNAGSLGLKGKVGTRLGSIKKFTLDLDKQVPSNGLAQFKGFSIDSASLVLPAESDGTNLIANATLPNQSVLTLEIGNTTVDIKAGNLTIGKGVIENLYLKPGNNSVQIRGTANLTTILDNLSSLIAQQGQYIKNGYLSLTTQVTDISYNGSTVPYYTEEMGNLPLTAQTPLLGLLLNTLSGFLHSGAANTTNLTSILANYTNNRVTRDNSDDILNNATHLELIARHHLERLVKL
;
A
#
# COMPACT_ATOMS: atom_id res chain seq x y z
N MET A 1 38.39 11.82 19.50
CA MET A 1 38.81 13.17 19.93
C MET A 1 38.41 14.11 18.81
N SER A 2 37.96 15.31 19.15
CA SER A 2 36.99 16.13 18.42
C SER A 2 37.49 16.81 17.12
N ASP A 3 36.49 17.33 16.40
CA ASP A 3 36.48 18.52 15.53
C ASP A 3 36.81 18.36 14.03
N ILE A 4 35.74 18.43 13.21
CA ILE A 4 35.81 19.00 11.86
C ILE A 4 34.66 19.98 11.68
N GLU A 5 35.06 21.18 11.30
CA GLU A 5 34.37 22.46 11.22
C GLU A 5 33.66 22.65 9.86
N LYS A 6 32.55 23.39 9.87
CA LYS A 6 31.75 23.81 8.70
C LYS A 6 32.40 24.98 7.95
N PRO A 7 32.10 25.10 6.66
CA PRO A 7 31.65 26.37 6.07
C PRO A 7 30.30 26.16 5.34
N GLY A 8 29.34 27.08 5.22
CA GLY A 8 29.41 28.52 5.11
C GLY A 8 29.07 28.90 3.66
N GLU A 9 27.78 28.91 3.30
CA GLU A 9 27.34 29.29 1.95
C GLU A 9 26.18 30.30 1.98
N GLU A 10 26.30 31.23 1.03
CA GLU A 10 25.83 32.60 0.98
C GLU A 10 24.52 32.70 0.18
N ALA A 11 23.68 33.68 0.51
CA ALA A 11 22.44 34.00 -0.20
C ALA A 11 22.72 34.77 -1.51
N PRO A 12 21.73 34.84 -2.43
CA PRO A 12 21.30 36.18 -2.81
C PRO A 12 19.78 36.39 -2.97
N ALA A 13 19.36 37.51 -2.38
CA ALA A 13 18.46 38.55 -2.88
C ALA A 13 17.21 38.19 -3.70
N ALA A 14 16.05 38.40 -3.05
CA ALA A 14 14.75 38.60 -3.69
C ALA A 14 14.49 40.10 -3.93
N THR A 15 14.08 40.46 -5.14
CA THR A 15 13.55 41.78 -5.50
C THR A 15 12.05 41.71 -5.75
N GLY A 16 11.32 42.66 -5.16
CA GLY A 16 10.28 43.41 -5.87
C GLY A 16 8.85 42.86 -5.84
N ALA A 17 8.03 43.48 -5.00
CA ALA A 17 6.58 43.38 -4.98
C ALA A 17 5.89 44.02 -6.20
N GLY A 18 4.73 43.49 -6.58
CA GLY A 18 3.78 44.10 -7.52
C GLY A 18 2.42 43.40 -7.42
N ALA A 19 1.45 44.09 -6.83
CA ALA A 19 0.11 43.60 -6.51
C ALA A 19 -0.87 43.68 -7.70
N ALA A 20 -1.83 42.74 -7.78
CA ALA A 20 -3.16 42.99 -8.31
C ALA A 20 -4.18 41.91 -7.84
N ASN A 21 -5.31 42.39 -7.34
CA ASN A 21 -6.50 41.66 -6.94
C ASN A 21 -7.15 40.89 -8.11
N GLY A 22 -7.72 39.71 -7.83
CA GLY A 22 -8.61 38.99 -8.74
C GLY A 22 -9.30 37.82 -8.04
N ALA A 23 -10.63 37.91 -7.90
CA ALA A 23 -11.49 37.07 -7.09
C ALA A 23 -11.43 35.57 -7.42
N ALA A 24 -11.29 34.74 -6.37
CA ALA A 24 -11.50 33.30 -6.45
C ALA A 24 -12.95 32.97 -6.04
N ALA A 25 -13.74 32.53 -7.01
CA ALA A 25 -15.03 31.89 -6.77
C ALA A 25 -14.79 30.48 -6.18
N GLY A 26 -14.99 30.34 -4.87
CA GLY A 26 -14.95 29.04 -4.20
C GLY A 26 -16.19 28.22 -4.51
N GLN A 27 -16.01 27.08 -5.18
CA GLN A 27 -17.02 26.02 -5.25
C GLN A 27 -17.18 25.38 -3.86
N THR A 28 -18.35 25.59 -3.26
CA THR A 28 -18.79 24.93 -2.04
C THR A 28 -19.16 23.48 -2.33
N THR A 29 -18.32 22.52 -1.91
CA THR A 29 -18.74 21.12 -1.75
C THR A 29 -19.37 20.96 -0.37
N THR A 30 -20.68 20.83 -0.35
CA THR A 30 -21.45 20.58 0.87
C THR A 30 -21.19 19.17 1.38
N LYS A 31 -20.31 19.01 2.38
CA LYS A 31 -20.22 17.78 3.18
C LYS A 31 -21.50 17.61 4.01
N SER A 32 -22.10 16.42 3.96
CA SER A 32 -23.17 16.03 4.86
C SER A 32 -22.67 16.05 6.31
N PRO A 33 -23.41 16.66 7.26
CA PRO A 33 -22.94 16.84 8.63
C PRO A 33 -22.81 15.50 9.36
N THR A 34 -21.67 15.33 10.05
CA THR A 34 -21.39 14.15 10.87
C THR A 34 -22.27 14.12 12.13
N PHE A 35 -22.38 12.96 12.78
CA PHE A 35 -23.08 12.84 14.06
C PHE A 35 -22.51 13.76 15.14
N LEU A 36 -21.20 14.02 15.11
CA LEU A 36 -20.54 14.96 16.03
C LEU A 36 -20.96 16.42 15.79
N ASP A 37 -21.17 16.81 14.53
CA ASP A 37 -21.71 18.14 14.19
C ASP A 37 -23.14 18.31 14.71
N LYS A 38 -23.96 17.25 14.62
CA LYS A 38 -25.33 17.23 15.14
C LYS A 38 -25.40 17.23 16.67
N LEU A 39 -24.37 16.69 17.35
CA LEU A 39 -24.28 16.70 18.82
C LEU A 39 -23.93 18.09 19.37
N SER A 40 -23.12 18.87 18.64
CA SER A 40 -22.68 20.20 19.08
C SER A 40 -23.84 21.20 19.23
N LEU A 41 -24.92 21.02 18.46
CA LEU A 41 -26.15 21.81 18.50
C LEU A 41 -27.01 21.58 19.76
N PHE A 42 -26.74 20.54 20.54
CA PHE A 42 -27.49 20.22 21.77
C PHE A 42 -26.79 20.67 23.06
N THR A 43 -25.69 21.42 22.97
CA THR A 43 -25.00 21.94 24.16
C THR A 43 -25.49 23.36 24.49
N ILE A 44 -26.56 23.48 25.27
CA ILE A 44 -27.00 24.76 25.83
C ILE A 44 -26.13 25.07 27.07
N GLY A 45 -25.33 26.14 26.99
CA GLY A 45 -25.00 26.96 28.16
C GLY A 45 -23.52 27.15 28.52
N LYS A 46 -22.74 27.85 27.69
CA LYS A 46 -21.53 28.55 28.16
C LYS A 46 -21.51 29.99 27.65
N ASN A 47 -22.31 30.83 28.30
CA ASN A 47 -22.20 32.29 28.23
C ASN A 47 -22.63 32.88 29.58
N ARG A 48 -21.64 33.20 30.43
CA ARG A 48 -21.77 34.26 31.43
C ARG A 48 -20.56 35.16 31.27
N GLY A 49 -20.82 36.39 30.85
CA GLY A 49 -19.86 37.48 30.89
C GLY A 49 -19.52 37.84 32.34
N GLN A 50 -18.24 38.13 32.54
CA GLN A 50 -17.68 39.24 33.31
C GLN A 50 -18.53 39.83 34.46
N LEU A 51 -18.02 39.68 35.69
CA LEU A 51 -18.30 40.54 36.84
C LEU A 51 -16.99 41.28 37.21
N PRO A 52 -17.05 42.57 37.61
CA PRO A 52 -15.87 43.37 37.91
C PRO A 52 -15.24 43.04 39.27
N PRO A 53 -13.99 43.48 39.53
CA PRO A 53 -13.19 43.05 40.68
C PRO A 53 -13.44 43.89 41.93
N GLU A 54 -12.84 43.43 43.04
CA GLU A 54 -12.71 44.05 44.37
C GLU A 54 -13.74 43.63 45.44
N LYS A 55 -13.35 42.71 46.33
CA LYS A 55 -12.62 43.03 47.58
C LYS A 55 -12.28 41.73 48.32
N VAL A 56 -11.00 41.55 48.55
CA VAL A 56 -10.39 40.56 49.45
C VAL A 56 -10.33 41.17 50.85
N VAL A 57 -11.04 40.59 51.82
CA VAL A 57 -10.71 40.50 53.26
C VAL A 57 -11.64 39.38 53.77
N GLY A 58 -11.21 38.23 54.27
CA GLY A 58 -10.24 38.00 55.33
C GLY A 58 -11.01 37.59 56.60
N PHE A 59 -10.52 36.53 57.24
CA PHE A 59 -10.72 36.14 58.64
C PHE A 59 -11.70 35.03 59.07
N TRP A 60 -11.07 34.06 59.72
CA TRP A 60 -11.57 33.00 60.59
C TRP A 60 -11.96 33.54 61.99
N LEU A 61 -12.60 32.67 62.78
CA LEU A 61 -13.02 32.79 64.20
C LEU A 61 -14.29 33.65 64.38
N GLU A 62 -15.24 33.34 65.25
CA GLU A 62 -15.15 32.65 66.52
C GLU A 62 -16.51 32.08 66.94
N LYS A 63 -16.45 30.96 67.64
CA LYS A 63 -17.57 30.23 68.23
C LYS A 63 -17.69 30.72 69.68
N GLN A 64 -18.93 30.79 70.19
CA GLN A 64 -19.34 30.83 71.61
C GLN A 64 -19.63 32.19 72.24
N GLU A 65 -20.94 32.46 72.40
CA GLU A 65 -21.57 32.79 73.69
C GLU A 65 -22.96 32.10 73.64
N LEU A 66 -23.14 30.91 74.24
CA LEU A 66 -23.54 30.67 75.62
C LEU A 66 -24.77 31.52 76.03
N ALA A 67 -25.98 30.98 75.90
CA ALA A 67 -26.61 30.08 76.87
C ALA A 67 -27.29 30.83 78.02
N HIS A 68 -28.61 30.94 77.94
CA HIS A 68 -29.63 31.03 79.00
C HIS A 68 -30.95 31.20 78.21
N LEU A 69 -31.95 30.31 78.18
CA LEU A 69 -32.55 29.50 79.23
C LEU A 69 -33.27 28.26 78.65
N LYS A 70 -33.02 27.14 79.32
CA LYS A 70 -33.87 25.97 79.56
C LYS A 70 -35.37 26.32 79.60
N ASN A 71 -36.24 25.65 78.85
CA ASN A 71 -36.90 24.42 79.28
C ASN A 71 -38.08 24.05 78.34
N GLU A 72 -38.26 22.73 78.19
CA GLU A 72 -39.54 22.00 77.98
C GLU A 72 -40.36 22.12 76.68
N ASN A 73 -40.29 21.02 75.92
CA ASN A 73 -41.39 20.14 75.50
C ASN A 73 -42.67 20.77 74.91
N TYR A 74 -42.97 20.47 73.65
CA TYR A 74 -44.35 20.12 73.26
C TYR A 74 -44.36 18.99 72.21
N LEU A 75 -44.77 17.81 72.70
CA LEU A 75 -45.33 16.71 71.92
C LEU A 75 -46.76 17.08 71.49
N ALA A 76 -47.19 16.39 70.44
CA ALA A 76 -48.49 16.47 69.79
C ALA A 76 -49.71 16.66 70.71
N ASP A 77 -50.54 17.65 70.39
CA ASP A 77 -51.96 17.66 70.72
C ASP A 77 -52.72 18.13 69.46
N TRP A 78 -53.40 17.20 68.79
CA TRP A 78 -54.36 17.52 67.73
C TRP A 78 -55.73 17.57 68.40
N LYS A 79 -56.03 18.70 69.03
CA LYS A 79 -57.40 19.04 69.43
C LYS A 79 -58.15 19.67 68.25
N ILE A 80 -59.32 19.12 68.03
CA ILE A 80 -60.37 19.64 67.16
C ILE A 80 -60.95 20.87 67.86
N ASP A 81 -60.74 22.05 67.29
CA ASP A 81 -61.49 23.26 67.65
C ASP A 81 -62.62 23.45 66.64
N VAL A 82 -63.84 23.26 67.14
CA VAL A 82 -65.07 23.76 66.55
C VAL A 82 -65.31 25.14 67.12
N ALA A 83 -65.24 26.18 66.29
CA ALA A 83 -66.20 27.30 66.27
C ALA A 83 -65.83 28.29 65.17
N ALA A 84 -66.85 28.75 64.47
CA ALA A 84 -66.80 29.66 63.34
C ALA A 84 -66.41 31.09 63.76
N GLU A 85 -65.64 31.78 62.91
CA GLU A 85 -65.96 33.15 62.52
C GLU A 85 -65.22 33.52 61.23
N SER A 86 -65.96 34.13 60.31
CA SER A 86 -65.51 34.65 59.03
C SER A 86 -64.62 35.87 59.23
N ASP A 87 -63.33 35.75 58.89
CA ASP A 87 -62.43 36.90 58.75
C ASP A 87 -62.03 37.04 57.27
N GLU A 88 -62.68 38.01 56.62
CA GLU A 88 -62.52 38.38 55.22
C GLU A 88 -61.36 39.39 55.09
N ASN A 89 -60.11 38.96 55.28
CA ASN A 89 -58.90 39.60 54.73
C ASN A 89 -57.58 38.85 55.07
N ALA A 90 -57.51 37.56 54.75
CA ALA A 90 -56.22 36.87 54.66
C ALA A 90 -55.60 37.10 53.26
N ALA A 91 -54.45 37.79 53.21
CA ALA A 91 -53.70 37.95 51.97
C ALA A 91 -53.42 36.57 51.32
N PRO A 92 -53.63 36.41 50.00
CA PRO A 92 -53.52 35.10 49.36
C PRO A 92 -52.09 34.57 49.52
N PRO A 93 -51.91 33.26 49.82
CA PRO A 93 -50.58 32.68 49.93
C PRO A 93 -49.78 32.95 48.64
N PRO A 94 -48.48 33.29 48.74
CA PRO A 94 -47.70 33.66 47.57
C PRO A 94 -47.77 32.57 46.50
N PRO A 95 -47.94 32.93 45.21
CA PRO A 95 -48.13 31.93 44.16
C PRO A 95 -46.93 30.99 44.12
N LEU A 96 -47.21 29.68 44.21
CA LEU A 96 -46.17 28.64 44.15
C LEU A 96 -45.28 28.86 42.92
N THR A 97 -43.97 28.90 43.15
CA THR A 97 -42.99 29.04 42.07
C THR A 97 -43.07 27.85 41.11
N PHE A 98 -42.70 28.04 39.83
CA PHE A 98 -42.75 26.99 38.80
C PHE A 98 -42.09 25.68 39.27
N TRP A 99 -40.94 25.77 39.93
CA TRP A 99 -40.21 24.64 40.49
C TRP A 99 -40.92 23.96 41.67
N GLN A 100 -41.65 24.69 42.51
CA GLN A 100 -42.47 24.11 43.58
C GLN A 100 -43.69 23.36 43.02
N LYS A 101 -44.29 23.85 41.93
CA LYS A 101 -45.39 23.18 41.23
C LYS A 101 -44.92 21.89 40.53
N VAL A 102 -43.77 21.93 39.86
CA VAL A 102 -43.14 20.74 39.24
C VAL A 102 -42.79 19.69 40.29
N LYS A 103 -42.23 20.11 41.44
CA LYS A 103 -41.89 19.22 42.56
C LYS A 103 -43.13 18.57 43.18
N LEU A 104 -44.24 19.31 43.33
CA LEU A 104 -45.51 18.75 43.79
C LEU A 104 -46.12 17.76 42.78
N HIS A 105 -45.99 18.04 41.48
CA HIS A 105 -46.49 17.19 40.40
C HIS A 105 -45.73 15.86 40.29
N PHE A 106 -44.39 15.91 40.34
CA PHE A 106 -43.54 14.71 40.38
C PHE A 106 -43.75 13.88 41.65
N ARG A 107 -44.07 14.51 42.78
CA ARG A 107 -44.41 13.81 44.03
C ARG A 107 -45.82 13.20 44.01
N ARG A 108 -46.79 13.83 43.32
CA ARG A 108 -48.17 13.35 43.20
C ARG A 108 -48.34 12.22 42.19
N TYR A 109 -47.61 12.26 41.07
CA TYR A 109 -47.71 11.28 39.98
C TYR A 109 -46.44 10.44 39.78
N TRP A 110 -45.64 10.29 40.84
CA TRP A 110 -44.35 9.59 40.79
C TRP A 110 -44.44 8.17 40.20
N ILE A 111 -45.52 7.43 40.53
CA ILE A 111 -45.77 6.08 40.01
C ILE A 111 -45.98 6.07 38.48
N CYS A 112 -46.73 7.04 37.94
CA CYS A 112 -46.93 7.15 36.48
C CYS A 112 -45.61 7.45 35.75
N HIS A 113 -44.75 8.28 36.33
CA HIS A 113 -43.43 8.60 35.77
C HIS A 113 -42.49 7.39 35.87
N LEU A 114 -42.56 6.62 36.95
CA LEU A 114 -41.82 5.36 37.10
C LEU A 114 -42.24 4.34 36.04
N ILE A 115 -43.55 4.16 35.81
CA ILE A 115 -44.07 3.25 34.78
C ILE A 115 -43.64 3.74 33.38
N ALA A 116 -43.78 5.03 33.08
CA ALA A 116 -43.34 5.59 31.80
C ALA A 116 -41.83 5.42 31.58
N LEU A 117 -41.02 5.59 32.63
CA LEU A 117 -39.58 5.34 32.57
C LEU A 117 -39.27 3.87 32.30
N ILE A 118 -39.98 2.93 32.93
CA ILE A 118 -39.82 1.49 32.68
C ILE A 118 -40.18 1.15 31.24
N ILE A 119 -41.30 1.66 30.72
CA ILE A 119 -41.71 1.45 29.33
C ILE A 119 -40.67 2.05 28.37
N LEU A 120 -40.18 3.26 28.66
CA LEU A 120 -39.15 3.92 27.87
C LEU A 120 -37.85 3.10 27.88
N LEU A 121 -37.39 2.61 29.03
CA LEU A 121 -36.21 1.73 29.11
C LEU A 121 -36.44 0.42 28.36
N ALA A 122 -37.63 -0.18 28.48
CA ALA A 122 -37.97 -1.44 27.82
C ALA A 122 -37.97 -1.33 26.29
N ILE A 123 -38.21 -0.15 25.73
CA ILE A 123 -38.12 0.11 24.28
C ILE A 123 -36.72 0.60 23.89
N LEU A 124 -36.17 1.57 24.62
CA LEU A 124 -34.88 2.20 24.34
C LEU A 124 -33.74 1.18 24.40
N LEU A 125 -33.75 0.27 25.38
CA LEU A 125 -32.66 -0.67 25.58
C LEU A 125 -32.56 -1.66 24.41
N PRO A 126 -33.63 -2.37 23.97
CA PRO A 126 -33.56 -3.19 22.76
C PRO A 126 -33.20 -2.38 21.51
N CYS A 127 -33.78 -1.19 21.31
CA CYS A 127 -33.48 -0.36 20.13
C CYS A 127 -32.00 0.07 20.09
N THR A 128 -31.43 0.49 21.23
CA THR A 128 -30.03 0.91 21.30
C THR A 128 -29.08 -0.25 21.02
N PHE A 129 -29.26 -1.39 21.69
CA PHE A 129 -28.34 -2.52 21.56
C PHE A 129 -28.49 -3.31 20.25
N LEU A 130 -29.70 -3.42 19.68
CA LEU A 130 -29.94 -4.23 18.48
C LEU A 130 -29.86 -3.44 17.18
N LEU A 131 -30.16 -2.14 17.18
CA LEU A 131 -30.20 -1.34 15.95
C LEU A 131 -29.12 -0.26 15.93
N ILE A 132 -29.02 0.55 16.99
CA ILE A 132 -28.12 1.71 17.00
C ILE A 132 -26.65 1.29 17.05
N ILE A 133 -26.28 0.37 17.95
CA ILE A 133 -24.88 -0.07 18.08
C ILE A 133 -24.36 -0.75 16.80
N PRO A 134 -25.06 -1.75 16.21
CA PRO A 134 -24.61 -2.35 14.95
C PRO A 134 -24.52 -1.34 13.80
N ALA A 135 -25.47 -0.41 13.70
CA ALA A 135 -25.45 0.64 12.67
C ALA A 135 -24.24 1.58 12.80
N ILE A 136 -23.91 2.02 14.03
CA ILE A 136 -22.72 2.83 14.28
C ILE A 136 -21.46 2.02 13.97
N ALA A 137 -21.40 0.76 14.40
CA ALA A 137 -20.24 -0.09 14.13
C ALA A 137 -20.03 -0.32 12.62
N GLN A 138 -21.11 -0.47 11.85
CA GLN A 138 -21.05 -0.55 10.39
C GLN A 138 -20.54 0.75 9.76
N ASP A 139 -21.00 1.91 10.24
CA ASP A 139 -20.52 3.21 9.77
C ASP A 139 -19.03 3.43 10.05
N LEU A 140 -18.55 3.00 11.24
CA LEU A 140 -17.13 3.04 11.59
C LEU A 140 -16.30 2.06 10.75
N LEU A 141 -16.81 0.86 10.47
CA LEU A 141 -16.16 -0.09 9.56
C LEU A 141 -16.03 0.52 8.17
N ASN A 142 -17.12 1.10 7.64
CA ASN A 142 -17.16 1.73 6.33
C ASN A 142 -16.21 2.95 6.25
N SER A 143 -16.13 3.74 7.32
CA SER A 143 -15.25 4.91 7.40
C SER A 143 -13.78 4.58 7.68
N GLY A 144 -13.50 3.40 8.25
CA GLY A 144 -12.15 2.94 8.54
C GLY A 144 -11.31 2.72 7.29
N SER A 145 -9.99 2.80 7.43
CA SER A 145 -9.05 2.55 6.33
C SER A 145 -8.27 1.25 6.58
N ILE A 146 -8.02 0.51 5.50
CA ILE A 146 -7.15 -0.67 5.49
C ILE A 146 -5.99 -0.35 4.55
N VAL A 147 -4.77 -0.58 5.00
CA VAL A 147 -3.55 -0.41 4.21
C VAL A 147 -2.78 -1.72 4.24
N ILE A 148 -2.35 -2.20 3.07
CA ILE A 148 -1.51 -3.40 2.96
C ILE A 148 -0.06 -2.95 3.11
N ASP A 149 0.62 -3.45 4.14
CA ASP A 149 2.02 -3.12 4.41
C ASP A 149 2.95 -4.02 3.60
N SER A 150 2.61 -5.31 3.56
CA SER A 150 3.29 -6.32 2.77
C SER A 150 2.36 -7.48 2.47
N ALA A 151 2.61 -8.14 1.35
CA ALA A 151 2.02 -9.44 1.08
C ALA A 151 3.03 -10.31 0.33
N SER A 152 2.89 -11.62 0.42
CA SER A 152 3.72 -12.55 -0.34
C SER A 152 2.88 -13.61 -1.01
N ILE A 153 3.22 -13.89 -2.27
CA ILE A 153 2.65 -14.98 -3.06
C ILE A 153 3.81 -15.91 -3.38
N LEU A 154 3.84 -17.03 -2.67
CA LEU A 154 4.93 -18.00 -2.68
C LEU A 154 4.43 -19.35 -3.19
N GLN A 155 5.36 -20.19 -3.60
CA GLN A 155 5.11 -21.56 -4.08
C GLN A 155 3.96 -21.64 -5.10
N PRO A 156 4.06 -20.92 -6.23
CA PRO A 156 2.99 -20.90 -7.22
C PRO A 156 2.79 -22.28 -7.84
N THR A 157 1.54 -22.74 -7.87
CA THR A 157 1.11 -23.90 -8.67
C THR A 157 0.14 -23.45 -9.75
N ASN A 158 -0.42 -24.39 -10.52
CA ASN A 158 -1.42 -24.07 -11.55
C ASN A 158 -2.78 -23.62 -10.98
N ASN A 159 -3.08 -23.89 -9.71
CA ASN A 159 -4.38 -23.61 -9.09
C ASN A 159 -4.32 -23.13 -7.63
N SER A 160 -3.12 -22.97 -7.07
CA SER A 160 -2.94 -22.56 -5.68
C SER A 160 -1.63 -21.81 -5.45
N VAL A 161 -1.56 -21.11 -4.33
CA VAL A 161 -0.39 -20.40 -3.82
C VAL A 161 -0.33 -20.47 -2.30
N ILE A 162 0.84 -20.16 -1.74
CA ILE A 162 0.97 -19.78 -0.34
C ILE A 162 0.87 -18.26 -0.23
N LEU A 163 -0.20 -17.78 0.39
CA LEU A 163 -0.49 -16.37 0.58
C LEU A 163 -0.13 -15.95 2.00
N SER A 164 0.63 -14.86 2.12
CA SER A 164 0.73 -14.09 3.36
C SER A 164 0.31 -12.66 3.10
N ILE A 165 -0.37 -12.05 4.05
CA ILE A 165 -0.77 -10.64 3.98
C ILE A 165 -0.63 -10.01 5.36
N HIS A 166 -0.01 -8.84 5.40
CA HIS A 166 0.09 -8.02 6.59
C HIS A 166 -0.47 -6.63 6.29
N SER A 167 -1.32 -6.14 7.18
CA SER A 167 -2.04 -4.90 6.96
C SER A 167 -2.24 -4.14 8.27
N HIS A 168 -2.30 -2.82 8.15
CA HIS A 168 -2.74 -1.93 9.21
C HIS A 168 -4.18 -1.47 8.94
N ILE A 169 -5.03 -1.66 9.95
CA ILE A 169 -6.39 -1.14 9.97
C ILE A 169 -6.45 0.06 10.92
N TYR A 170 -7.08 1.13 10.45
CA TYR A 170 -7.49 2.25 11.28
C TYR A 170 -9.01 2.28 11.43
N VAL A 171 -9.49 2.20 12.67
CA VAL A 171 -10.90 2.39 13.01
C VAL A 171 -11.06 3.71 13.79
N PRO A 172 -11.89 4.65 13.31
CA PRO A 172 -12.13 5.90 14.01
C PRO A 172 -12.90 5.68 15.32
N GLY A 173 -12.66 6.55 16.31
CA GLY A 173 -13.38 6.58 17.59
C GLY A 173 -12.67 5.89 18.77
N PRO A 174 -13.29 5.94 19.97
CA PRO A 174 -12.69 5.43 21.21
C PRO A 174 -12.90 3.92 21.41
N PHE A 175 -13.60 3.25 20.50
CA PHE A 175 -14.05 1.88 20.71
C PHE A 175 -12.92 0.86 20.54
N THR A 176 -13.05 -0.25 21.25
CA THR A 176 -12.19 -1.42 21.10
C THR A 176 -13.08 -2.58 20.70
N VAL A 177 -12.87 -3.12 19.50
CA VAL A 177 -13.66 -4.20 18.94
C VAL A 177 -12.83 -5.47 18.95
N ARG A 178 -13.45 -6.60 19.27
CA ARG A 178 -12.85 -7.91 19.04
C ARG A 178 -13.59 -8.57 17.88
N THR A 179 -12.85 -8.99 16.86
CA THR A 179 -13.39 -9.82 15.78
C THR A 179 -13.30 -11.30 16.17
N ASP A 180 -14.18 -12.10 15.59
CA ASP A 180 -14.01 -13.56 15.56
C ASP A 180 -13.04 -13.91 14.41
N PRO A 181 -12.65 -15.18 14.23
CA PRO A 181 -11.98 -15.60 13.01
C PRO A 181 -12.91 -15.39 11.81
N GLU A 182 -12.38 -14.80 10.73
CA GLU A 182 -13.18 -14.38 9.58
C GLU A 182 -12.74 -15.08 8.30
N HIS A 183 -13.69 -15.27 7.39
CA HIS A 183 -13.46 -15.79 6.04
C HIS A 183 -13.87 -14.72 5.03
N LEU A 184 -12.88 -14.05 4.44
CA LEU A 184 -13.09 -12.94 3.52
C LEU A 184 -12.83 -13.39 2.08
N GLN A 185 -13.70 -12.99 1.17
CA GLN A 185 -13.49 -13.10 -0.26
C GLN A 185 -12.53 -12.01 -0.72
N LEU A 186 -11.46 -12.41 -1.39
CA LEU A 186 -10.62 -11.52 -2.17
C LEU A 186 -11.17 -11.45 -3.59
N TYR A 187 -11.31 -10.24 -4.13
CA TYR A 187 -11.84 -10.04 -5.48
C TYR A 187 -11.11 -8.92 -6.22
N VAL A 188 -11.17 -8.97 -7.55
CA VAL A 188 -10.66 -7.90 -8.42
C VAL A 188 -11.79 -6.90 -8.68
N PRO A 189 -11.65 -5.61 -8.32
CA PRO A 189 -12.74 -4.66 -8.42
C PRO A 189 -13.34 -4.49 -9.82
N GLN A 190 -12.56 -4.63 -10.90
CA GLN A 190 -13.11 -4.54 -12.26
C GLN A 190 -13.91 -5.79 -12.67
N VAL A 191 -13.67 -6.94 -12.04
CA VAL A 191 -14.38 -8.19 -12.29
C VAL A 191 -15.67 -8.26 -11.46
N GLY A 192 -15.63 -7.75 -10.23
CA GLY A 192 -16.75 -7.77 -9.29
C GLY A 192 -16.57 -8.80 -8.17
N SER A 193 -17.34 -8.61 -7.10
CA SER A 193 -17.26 -9.45 -5.90
C SER A 193 -17.96 -10.80 -6.03
N GLU A 194 -18.78 -10.93 -7.07
CA GLU A 194 -19.55 -12.11 -7.45
C GLU A 194 -18.64 -13.23 -7.97
N TYR A 195 -17.43 -12.88 -8.40
CA TYR A 195 -16.38 -13.78 -8.87
C TYR A 195 -15.12 -13.61 -8.01
N PRO A 196 -15.12 -14.11 -6.75
CA PRO A 196 -13.95 -14.02 -5.90
C PRO A 196 -12.79 -14.80 -6.52
N MET A 197 -11.57 -14.27 -6.37
CA MET A 197 -10.36 -14.97 -6.84
C MET A 197 -9.85 -15.99 -5.81
N ALA A 198 -10.02 -15.70 -4.52
CA ALA A 198 -9.51 -16.50 -3.41
C ALA A 198 -10.24 -16.18 -2.11
N LEU A 199 -10.08 -17.06 -1.11
CA LEU A 199 -10.50 -16.81 0.27
C LEU A 199 -9.31 -16.46 1.16
N LEU A 200 -9.46 -15.44 1.98
CA LEU A 200 -8.53 -15.02 3.03
C LEU A 200 -9.13 -15.34 4.39
N ASN A 201 -8.46 -16.21 5.14
CA ASN A 201 -8.82 -16.51 6.51
C ASN A 201 -8.02 -15.62 7.44
N LEU A 202 -8.70 -14.91 8.33
CA LEU A 202 -8.06 -14.04 9.31
C LEU A 202 -8.32 -14.54 10.72
N PRO A 203 -7.33 -14.50 11.61
CA PRO A 203 -7.51 -14.86 13.00
C PRO A 203 -8.36 -13.82 13.75
N ALA A 204 -8.93 -14.24 14.87
CA ALA A 204 -9.60 -13.32 15.79
C ALA A 204 -8.61 -12.27 16.31
N VAL A 205 -8.92 -10.99 16.11
CA VAL A 205 -8.04 -9.89 16.52
C VAL A 205 -8.80 -8.85 17.36
N LYS A 206 -8.07 -8.19 18.25
CA LYS A 206 -8.56 -7.03 18.99
C LYS A 206 -8.12 -5.77 18.23
N ILE A 207 -9.08 -5.01 17.75
CA ILE A 207 -8.86 -3.78 16.99
C ILE A 207 -9.14 -2.59 17.89
N HIS A 208 -8.16 -1.70 18.02
CA HIS A 208 -8.30 -0.40 18.67
C HIS A 208 -7.48 0.65 17.93
N LYS A 209 -8.15 1.66 17.36
CA LYS A 209 -7.52 2.67 16.51
C LYS A 209 -6.67 2.02 15.41
N ASN A 210 -5.34 2.14 15.49
CA ASN A 210 -4.39 1.46 14.61
C ASN A 210 -4.12 0.07 15.14
N SER A 211 -4.37 -0.95 14.33
CA SER A 211 -4.08 -2.34 14.70
C SER A 211 -3.57 -3.09 13.48
N SER A 212 -2.57 -3.95 13.69
CA SER A 212 -2.08 -4.86 12.66
C SER A 212 -2.98 -6.09 12.60
N ILE A 213 -3.25 -6.54 11.38
CA ILE A 213 -3.95 -7.78 11.09
C ILE A 213 -3.22 -8.45 9.93
N GLY A 214 -3.32 -9.77 9.85
CA GLY A 214 -2.72 -10.50 8.77
C GLY A 214 -2.77 -11.98 8.98
N GLU A 215 -2.34 -12.69 7.96
CA GLU A 215 -2.18 -14.13 7.94
C GLU A 215 -0.82 -14.44 7.32
N ASN A 216 -0.16 -15.51 7.79
CA ASN A 216 1.19 -15.85 7.36
C ASN A 216 1.26 -17.32 6.92
N GLY A 217 1.44 -17.54 5.62
CA GLY A 217 1.66 -18.87 5.06
C GLY A 217 0.37 -19.65 4.79
N GLN A 218 -0.72 -18.97 4.42
CA GLN A 218 -1.98 -19.62 4.13
C GLN A 218 -1.94 -20.35 2.78
N TYR A 219 -2.17 -21.65 2.79
CA TYR A 219 -2.47 -22.40 1.57
C TYR A 219 -3.79 -21.93 0.96
N THR A 220 -3.72 -21.37 -0.25
CA THR A 220 -4.83 -20.66 -0.89
C THR A 220 -5.07 -21.25 -2.27
N VAL A 221 -6.23 -21.90 -2.44
CA VAL A 221 -6.70 -22.38 -3.74
C VAL A 221 -7.47 -21.26 -4.44
N PHE A 222 -7.36 -21.18 -5.77
CA PHE A 222 -8.11 -20.20 -6.54
C PHE A 222 -9.59 -20.58 -6.60
N GLU A 223 -10.45 -19.66 -6.16
CA GLU A 223 -11.91 -19.79 -6.28
C GLU A 223 -12.35 -19.61 -7.75
N ASN A 224 -11.69 -18.67 -8.44
CA ASN A 224 -11.92 -18.41 -9.85
C ASN A 224 -10.59 -18.11 -10.56
N TYR A 225 -10.16 -19.03 -11.42
CA TYR A 225 -8.89 -18.90 -12.14
C TYR A 225 -8.82 -17.62 -12.99
N THR A 226 -9.88 -17.29 -13.73
CA THR A 226 -9.93 -16.07 -14.54
C THR A 226 -9.76 -14.81 -13.69
N SER A 227 -10.37 -14.77 -12.51
CA SER A 227 -10.26 -13.63 -11.59
C SER A 227 -8.86 -13.54 -10.98
N TRP A 228 -8.24 -14.68 -10.67
CA TRP A 228 -6.83 -14.75 -10.28
C TRP A 228 -5.91 -14.25 -11.38
N GLN A 229 -6.12 -14.68 -12.63
CA GLN A 229 -5.35 -14.21 -13.78
C GLN A 229 -5.51 -12.69 -13.98
N ASN A 230 -6.71 -12.14 -13.83
CA ASN A 230 -6.92 -10.68 -13.85
C ASN A 230 -6.19 -9.96 -12.72
N PHE A 231 -6.10 -10.56 -11.53
CA PHE A 231 -5.30 -10.02 -10.44
C PHE A 231 -3.81 -9.99 -10.80
N VAL A 232 -3.28 -11.06 -11.39
CA VAL A 232 -1.88 -11.14 -11.86
C VAL A 232 -1.63 -10.11 -12.96
N HIS A 233 -2.54 -10.01 -13.93
CA HIS A 233 -2.50 -8.99 -14.99
C HIS A 233 -2.42 -7.58 -14.39
N ASN A 234 -3.37 -7.23 -13.52
CA ASN A 234 -3.39 -5.92 -12.88
C ASN A 234 -2.12 -5.64 -12.08
N THR A 235 -1.60 -6.66 -11.38
CA THR A 235 -0.37 -6.55 -10.61
C THR A 235 0.82 -6.24 -11.52
N ILE A 236 0.94 -6.89 -12.68
CA ILE A 236 2.06 -6.68 -13.61
C ILE A 236 1.93 -5.35 -14.35
N PHE A 237 0.75 -5.04 -14.89
CA PHE A 237 0.57 -3.97 -15.87
C PHE A 237 0.20 -2.61 -15.28
N LEU A 238 -0.42 -2.56 -14.10
CA LEU A 238 -0.82 -1.28 -13.49
C LEU A 238 0.30 -0.67 -12.65
N ASN A 239 0.34 0.66 -12.62
CA ASN A 239 1.18 1.40 -11.66
C ASN A 239 0.60 1.28 -10.24
N ALA A 240 -0.72 1.44 -10.14
CA ALA A 240 -1.48 1.26 -8.91
C ALA A 240 -2.87 0.71 -9.26
N GLY A 241 -3.39 -0.13 -8.38
CA GLY A 241 -4.69 -0.75 -8.48
C GLY A 241 -5.35 -0.85 -7.10
N SER A 242 -6.35 -1.71 -7.00
CA SER A 242 -6.99 -2.01 -5.71
C SER A 242 -7.37 -3.48 -5.61
N LEU A 243 -7.33 -3.98 -4.38
CA LEU A 243 -7.75 -5.32 -3.99
C LEU A 243 -9.09 -5.23 -3.26
N GLY A 244 -10.10 -5.95 -3.74
CA GLY A 244 -11.39 -6.03 -3.07
C GLY A 244 -11.36 -7.06 -1.93
N LEU A 245 -11.96 -6.72 -0.80
CA LEU A 245 -12.27 -7.62 0.31
C LEU A 245 -13.76 -7.57 0.61
N LYS A 246 -14.42 -8.73 0.63
CA LYS A 246 -15.84 -8.85 0.95
C LYS A 246 -16.10 -9.99 1.92
N GLY A 247 -17.00 -9.79 2.87
CA GLY A 247 -17.39 -10.85 3.79
C GLY A 247 -18.17 -10.36 5.00
N LYS A 248 -18.65 -11.32 5.78
CA LYS A 248 -19.28 -11.05 7.08
C LYS A 248 -18.19 -11.03 8.14
N VAL A 249 -18.22 -10.01 9.01
CA VAL A 249 -17.29 -9.88 10.13
C VAL A 249 -18.05 -10.03 11.44
N GLY A 250 -17.80 -11.12 12.17
CA GLY A 250 -18.32 -11.34 13.51
C GLY A 250 -17.62 -10.45 14.52
N THR A 251 -18.34 -9.52 15.14
CA THR A 251 -17.73 -8.56 16.07
C THR A 251 -18.39 -8.58 17.45
N ARG A 252 -17.57 -8.21 18.44
CA ARG A 252 -18.00 -8.00 19.82
C ARG A 252 -17.43 -6.69 20.35
N LEU A 253 -18.30 -5.85 20.90
CA LEU A 253 -17.95 -4.64 21.62
C LEU A 253 -18.07 -4.89 23.13
N GLY A 254 -16.93 -5.01 23.83
CA GLY A 254 -16.91 -5.32 25.27
C GLY A 254 -17.60 -6.64 25.61
N SER A 255 -18.51 -6.62 26.60
CA SER A 255 -19.32 -7.77 27.04
C SER A 255 -20.69 -7.86 26.37
N ILE A 256 -20.96 -7.06 25.35
CA ILE A 256 -22.25 -7.05 24.64
C ILE A 256 -22.36 -8.31 23.77
N LYS A 257 -23.60 -8.72 23.46
CA LYS A 257 -23.89 -9.82 22.52
C LYS A 257 -23.17 -9.58 21.19
N LYS A 258 -22.69 -10.67 20.59
CA LYS A 258 -22.08 -10.64 19.25
C LYS A 258 -23.06 -10.10 18.21
N PHE A 259 -22.55 -9.34 17.25
CA PHE A 259 -23.27 -8.89 16.07
C PHE A 259 -22.36 -8.99 14.85
N THR A 260 -22.97 -9.04 13.67
CA THR A 260 -22.26 -9.24 12.40
C THR A 260 -22.27 -7.96 11.60
N LEU A 261 -21.13 -7.61 11.01
CA LEU A 261 -20.96 -6.49 10.10
C LEU A 261 -20.72 -6.99 8.68
N ASP A 262 -21.06 -6.15 7.71
CA ASP A 262 -20.80 -6.38 6.30
C ASP A 262 -19.54 -5.64 5.88
N LEU A 263 -18.48 -6.37 5.57
CA LEU A 263 -17.29 -5.82 4.96
C LEU A 263 -17.43 -5.89 3.44
N ASP A 264 -17.32 -4.73 2.78
CA ASP A 264 -17.06 -4.63 1.35
C ASP A 264 -16.16 -3.42 1.14
N LYS A 265 -14.87 -3.66 0.90
CA LYS A 265 -13.85 -2.60 0.80
C LYS A 265 -12.89 -2.88 -0.34
N GLN A 266 -12.49 -1.80 -1.00
CA GLN A 266 -11.40 -1.81 -1.95
C GLN A 266 -10.18 -1.17 -1.30
N VAL A 267 -9.07 -1.91 -1.30
CA VAL A 267 -7.82 -1.50 -0.66
C VAL A 267 -6.82 -1.14 -1.75
N PRO A 268 -6.36 0.12 -1.83
CA PRO A 268 -5.41 0.53 -2.85
C PRO A 268 -4.05 -0.14 -2.62
N SER A 269 -3.38 -0.50 -3.71
CA SER A 269 -2.01 -1.05 -3.69
C SER A 269 -1.28 -0.69 -4.97
N ASN A 270 0.04 -0.51 -4.88
CA ASN A 270 0.89 -0.37 -6.06
C ASN A 270 1.04 -1.71 -6.79
N GLY A 271 1.15 -1.64 -8.11
CA GLY A 271 1.55 -2.77 -8.96
C GLY A 271 3.05 -2.71 -9.31
N LEU A 272 3.47 -3.58 -10.22
CA LEU A 272 4.85 -3.66 -10.71
C LEU A 272 5.18 -2.58 -11.75
N ALA A 273 4.17 -1.87 -12.26
CA ALA A 273 4.34 -0.83 -13.27
C ALA A 273 5.12 -1.33 -14.50
N GLN A 274 4.80 -2.53 -14.99
CA GLN A 274 5.45 -3.16 -16.16
C GLN A 274 6.97 -3.27 -16.02
N PHE A 275 7.48 -3.43 -14.79
CA PHE A 275 8.92 -3.42 -14.48
C PHE A 275 9.63 -2.15 -14.98
N LYS A 276 8.94 -1.00 -14.94
CA LYS A 276 9.53 0.30 -15.33
C LYS A 276 10.85 0.53 -14.58
N GLY A 277 11.91 0.72 -15.36
CA GLY A 277 13.29 0.82 -14.86
C GLY A 277 14.10 -0.46 -15.02
N PHE A 278 13.56 -1.49 -15.70
CA PHE A 278 14.32 -2.66 -16.13
C PHE A 278 15.61 -2.26 -16.85
N SER A 279 16.73 -2.84 -16.44
CA SER A 279 18.05 -2.62 -17.04
C SER A 279 18.81 -3.93 -17.18
N ILE A 280 19.68 -3.97 -18.19
CA ILE A 280 20.71 -4.99 -18.31
C ILE A 280 22.02 -4.33 -17.91
N ASP A 281 22.47 -4.64 -16.70
CA ASP A 281 23.60 -3.97 -16.06
C ASP A 281 24.93 -4.44 -16.69
N SER A 282 24.99 -5.72 -17.06
CA SER A 282 26.13 -6.29 -17.78
C SER A 282 25.69 -7.50 -18.59
N ALA A 283 26.35 -7.73 -19.73
CA ALA A 283 26.23 -8.98 -20.48
C ALA A 283 27.61 -9.41 -21.00
N SER A 284 27.81 -10.70 -21.20
CA SER A 284 29.06 -11.27 -21.70
C SER A 284 28.79 -12.58 -22.45
N LEU A 285 29.48 -12.77 -23.56
CA LEU A 285 29.60 -14.09 -24.16
C LEU A 285 30.68 -14.88 -23.43
N VAL A 286 30.38 -16.14 -23.10
CA VAL A 286 31.33 -17.07 -22.48
C VAL A 286 31.84 -18.00 -23.58
N LEU A 287 33.13 -17.88 -23.88
CA LEU A 287 33.81 -18.60 -24.96
C LEU A 287 35.09 -19.28 -24.42
N PRO A 288 35.23 -20.61 -24.57
CA PRO A 288 34.24 -21.56 -25.08
C PRO A 288 32.99 -21.62 -24.18
N ALA A 289 31.90 -22.18 -24.71
CA ALA A 289 30.68 -22.39 -23.92
C ALA A 289 30.98 -23.28 -22.71
N GLU A 290 30.24 -23.05 -21.62
CA GLU A 290 30.31 -23.87 -20.42
C GLU A 290 29.79 -25.30 -20.68
N SER A 291 30.01 -26.20 -19.72
CA SER A 291 29.66 -27.63 -19.86
C SER A 291 28.17 -27.90 -20.06
N ASP A 292 27.30 -26.99 -19.61
CA ASP A 292 25.85 -27.03 -19.79
C ASP A 292 25.40 -26.40 -21.12
N GLY A 293 26.34 -25.89 -21.92
CA GLY A 293 26.09 -25.19 -23.19
C GLY A 293 25.92 -23.68 -23.05
N THR A 294 25.93 -23.13 -21.82
CA THR A 294 25.81 -21.67 -21.59
C THR A 294 26.96 -20.94 -22.26
N ASN A 295 26.63 -19.99 -23.14
CA ASN A 295 27.60 -19.11 -23.79
C ASN A 295 27.21 -17.62 -23.69
N LEU A 296 26.16 -17.30 -22.93
CA LEU A 296 25.69 -15.95 -22.65
C LEU A 296 25.34 -15.83 -21.17
N ILE A 297 25.93 -14.85 -20.49
CA ILE A 297 25.58 -14.48 -19.12
C ILE A 297 25.22 -13.00 -19.12
N ALA A 298 24.09 -12.64 -18.51
CA ALA A 298 23.71 -11.27 -18.28
C ALA A 298 23.24 -11.06 -16.84
N ASN A 299 23.59 -9.92 -16.26
CA ASN A 299 23.03 -9.46 -15.00
C ASN A 299 22.06 -8.32 -15.31
N ALA A 300 20.85 -8.41 -14.77
CA ALA A 300 19.79 -7.46 -15.00
C ALA A 300 19.15 -7.04 -13.68
N THR A 301 18.61 -5.83 -13.66
CA THR A 301 17.83 -5.32 -12.53
C THR A 301 16.35 -5.31 -12.91
N LEU A 302 15.53 -6.00 -12.11
CA LEU A 302 14.06 -6.00 -12.19
C LEU A 302 13.47 -5.21 -11.01
N PRO A 303 12.96 -4.00 -11.26
CA PRO A 303 12.25 -3.24 -10.24
C PRO A 303 10.88 -3.86 -9.92
N ASN A 304 10.57 -3.89 -8.63
CA ASN A 304 9.26 -4.21 -8.09
C ASN A 304 8.81 -3.02 -7.23
N GLN A 305 7.90 -2.21 -7.78
CA GLN A 305 7.38 -1.01 -7.11
C GLN A 305 6.20 -1.31 -6.18
N SER A 306 5.78 -2.58 -6.11
CA SER A 306 4.68 -3.04 -5.26
C SER A 306 5.16 -3.38 -3.84
N VAL A 307 4.20 -3.62 -2.94
CA VAL A 307 4.44 -4.18 -1.60
C VAL A 307 4.48 -5.71 -1.61
N LEU A 308 4.34 -6.33 -2.79
CA LEU A 308 4.27 -7.77 -2.96
C LEU A 308 5.66 -8.38 -3.03
N THR A 309 5.84 -9.50 -2.35
CA THR A 309 6.94 -10.43 -2.57
C THR A 309 6.42 -11.60 -3.40
N LEU A 310 7.01 -11.82 -4.58
CA LEU A 310 6.52 -12.80 -5.54
C LEU A 310 7.60 -13.85 -5.80
N GLU A 311 7.26 -15.11 -5.59
CA GLU A 311 8.02 -16.23 -6.14
C GLU A 311 7.43 -16.56 -7.50
N ILE A 312 8.23 -16.39 -8.55
CA ILE A 312 7.82 -16.61 -9.95
C ILE A 312 8.27 -18.00 -10.42
N GLY A 313 9.50 -18.38 -10.08
CA GLY A 313 10.10 -19.66 -10.47
C GLY A 313 11.11 -19.55 -11.60
N ASN A 314 11.41 -20.67 -12.25
CA ASN A 314 12.33 -20.73 -13.38
C ASN A 314 11.69 -20.06 -14.59
N THR A 315 12.29 -18.97 -15.05
CA THR A 315 11.74 -18.12 -16.12
C THR A 315 12.60 -18.25 -17.36
N THR A 316 12.02 -18.77 -18.44
CA THR A 316 12.67 -18.85 -19.76
C THR A 316 12.29 -17.65 -20.60
N VAL A 317 13.28 -17.02 -21.22
CA VAL A 317 13.11 -15.85 -22.08
C VAL A 317 13.76 -16.05 -23.44
N ASP A 318 13.10 -15.56 -24.48
CA ASP A 318 13.74 -15.28 -25.77
C ASP A 318 14.44 -13.92 -25.70
N ILE A 319 15.66 -13.85 -26.22
CA ILE A 319 16.46 -12.63 -26.29
C ILE A 319 16.48 -12.17 -27.74
N LYS A 320 16.01 -10.95 -27.99
CA LYS A 320 15.84 -10.36 -29.31
C LYS A 320 16.71 -9.12 -29.48
N ALA A 321 17.26 -8.94 -30.66
CA ALA A 321 17.87 -7.69 -31.11
C ALA A 321 17.05 -7.18 -32.30
N GLY A 322 16.30 -6.09 -32.09
CA GLY A 322 15.26 -5.69 -33.04
C GLY A 322 14.20 -6.77 -33.14
N ASN A 323 13.92 -7.24 -34.36
CA ASN A 323 12.91 -8.28 -34.59
C ASN A 323 13.47 -9.71 -34.58
N LEU A 324 14.79 -9.89 -34.47
CA LEU A 324 15.45 -11.19 -34.56
C LEU A 324 15.71 -11.78 -33.19
N THR A 325 15.26 -13.02 -32.96
CA THR A 325 15.68 -13.81 -31.79
C THR A 325 17.13 -14.25 -31.97
N ILE A 326 18.01 -13.74 -31.11
CA ILE A 326 19.46 -13.99 -31.14
C ILE A 326 19.89 -15.01 -30.08
N GLY A 327 18.99 -15.41 -29.18
CA GLY A 327 19.30 -16.40 -28.16
C GLY A 327 18.12 -16.71 -27.24
N LYS A 328 18.37 -17.63 -26.32
CA LYS A 328 17.46 -17.99 -25.23
C LYS A 328 18.16 -17.86 -23.89
N GLY A 329 17.46 -17.42 -22.87
CA GLY A 329 17.96 -17.29 -21.51
C GLY A 329 17.03 -17.94 -20.50
N VAL A 330 17.59 -18.28 -19.34
CA VAL A 330 16.89 -18.78 -18.18
C VAL A 330 17.31 -17.97 -16.97
N ILE A 331 16.32 -17.56 -16.17
CA ILE A 331 16.51 -17.03 -14.83
C ILE A 331 16.03 -18.12 -13.88
N GLU A 332 16.94 -18.69 -13.10
CA GLU A 332 16.58 -19.70 -12.11
C GLU A 332 15.96 -19.05 -10.88
N ASN A 333 14.89 -19.66 -10.36
CA ASN A 333 14.23 -19.27 -9.11
C ASN A 333 13.98 -17.76 -8.99
N LEU A 334 13.37 -17.16 -10.01
CA LEU A 334 13.05 -15.74 -10.00
C LEU A 334 12.17 -15.41 -8.79
N TYR A 335 12.70 -14.56 -7.93
CA TYR A 335 12.10 -14.15 -6.67
C TYR A 335 12.17 -12.62 -6.56
N LEU A 336 11.01 -11.96 -6.55
CA LEU A 336 10.90 -10.51 -6.57
C LEU A 336 10.48 -9.99 -5.20
N LYS A 337 11.35 -9.21 -4.57
CA LYS A 337 11.04 -8.44 -3.35
C LYS A 337 10.72 -6.98 -3.71
N PRO A 338 9.98 -6.24 -2.88
CA PRO A 338 9.83 -4.80 -3.05
C PRO A 338 11.18 -4.09 -3.22
N GLY A 339 11.29 -3.23 -4.23
CA GLY A 339 12.53 -2.56 -4.63
C GLY A 339 13.21 -3.16 -5.86
N ASN A 340 14.51 -2.90 -6.01
CA ASN A 340 15.29 -3.39 -7.16
C ASN A 340 15.86 -4.79 -6.88
N ASN A 341 15.58 -5.73 -7.79
CA ASN A 341 16.06 -7.11 -7.69
C ASN A 341 17.11 -7.36 -8.77
N SER A 342 18.34 -7.70 -8.36
CA SER A 342 19.38 -8.13 -9.29
C SER A 342 19.17 -9.61 -9.61
N VAL A 343 19.11 -9.95 -10.89
CA VAL A 343 18.95 -11.32 -11.38
C VAL A 343 20.05 -11.64 -12.39
N GLN A 344 20.45 -12.90 -12.43
CA GLN A 344 21.34 -13.42 -13.46
C GLN A 344 20.53 -14.21 -14.48
N ILE A 345 20.73 -13.90 -15.75
CA ILE A 345 20.21 -14.63 -16.91
C ILE A 345 21.38 -15.46 -17.45
N ARG A 346 21.21 -16.78 -17.50
CA ARG A 346 22.15 -17.70 -18.15
C ARG A 346 21.50 -18.23 -19.42
N GLY A 347 22.24 -18.28 -20.52
CA GLY A 347 21.62 -18.56 -21.80
C GLY A 347 22.57 -18.97 -22.91
N THR A 348 21.96 -19.14 -24.07
CA THR A 348 22.63 -19.48 -25.33
C THR A 348 22.35 -18.39 -26.37
N ALA A 349 23.41 -17.70 -26.81
CA ALA A 349 23.42 -16.86 -27.98
C ALA A 349 23.69 -17.70 -29.24
N ASN A 350 22.85 -17.55 -30.25
CA ASN A 350 22.99 -18.21 -31.53
C ASN A 350 23.90 -17.36 -32.45
N LEU A 351 25.21 -17.57 -32.32
CA LEU A 351 26.23 -16.79 -33.04
C LEU A 351 26.09 -16.91 -34.57
N THR A 352 25.68 -18.08 -35.08
CA THR A 352 25.41 -18.29 -36.51
C THR A 352 24.27 -17.41 -36.99
N THR A 353 23.15 -17.38 -36.25
CA THR A 353 22.00 -16.53 -36.59
C THR A 353 22.37 -15.04 -36.55
N ILE A 354 23.18 -14.63 -35.58
CA ILE A 354 23.70 -13.26 -35.49
C ILE A 354 24.56 -12.92 -36.71
N LEU A 355 25.48 -13.81 -37.11
CA LEU A 355 26.36 -13.63 -38.28
C LEU A 355 25.58 -13.55 -39.59
N ASP A 356 24.65 -14.47 -39.81
CA ASP A 356 23.87 -14.55 -41.05
C ASP A 356 23.02 -13.29 -41.25
N ASN A 357 22.59 -12.66 -40.14
CA ASN A 357 21.73 -11.48 -40.16
C ASN A 357 22.46 -10.19 -39.76
N LEU A 358 23.79 -10.17 -39.75
CA LEU A 358 24.56 -9.07 -39.16
C LEU A 358 24.28 -7.72 -39.82
N SER A 359 24.16 -7.67 -41.15
CA SER A 359 23.80 -6.44 -41.89
C SER A 359 22.47 -5.85 -41.42
N SER A 360 21.44 -6.68 -41.32
CA SER A 360 20.10 -6.31 -40.87
C SER A 360 20.10 -5.87 -39.40
N LEU A 361 20.85 -6.57 -38.55
CA LEU A 361 21.01 -6.22 -37.14
C LEU A 361 21.70 -4.86 -36.98
N ILE A 362 22.80 -4.61 -37.69
CA ILE A 362 23.51 -3.31 -37.67
C ILE A 362 22.58 -2.20 -38.15
N ALA A 363 21.79 -2.43 -39.20
CA ALA A 363 20.82 -1.45 -39.69
C ALA A 363 19.73 -1.13 -38.65
N GLN A 364 19.16 -2.14 -38.00
CA GLN A 364 18.12 -1.97 -36.97
C GLN A 364 18.66 -1.34 -35.67
N GLN A 365 19.90 -1.68 -35.31
CA GLN A 365 20.54 -1.25 -34.06
C GLN A 365 21.39 0.01 -34.24
N GLY A 366 21.53 0.53 -35.46
CA GLY A 366 22.51 1.57 -35.81
C GLY A 366 22.44 2.81 -34.91
N GLN A 367 21.24 3.28 -34.57
CA GLN A 367 21.06 4.41 -33.65
C GLN A 367 21.59 4.14 -32.24
N TYR A 368 21.45 2.91 -31.74
CA TYR A 368 21.94 2.51 -30.42
C TYR A 368 23.47 2.31 -30.46
N ILE A 369 23.98 1.65 -31.51
CA ILE A 369 25.41 1.39 -31.70
C ILE A 369 26.19 2.70 -31.78
N LYS A 370 25.67 3.71 -32.51
CA LYS A 370 26.27 5.05 -32.59
C LYS A 370 26.42 5.72 -31.22
N ASN A 371 25.52 5.40 -30.29
CA ASN A 371 25.55 5.90 -28.92
C ASN A 371 26.31 4.96 -27.96
N GLY A 372 26.92 3.88 -28.46
CA GLY A 372 27.68 2.91 -27.65
C GLY A 372 26.83 1.84 -26.97
N TYR A 373 25.60 1.60 -27.42
CA TYR A 373 24.67 0.64 -26.82
C TYR A 373 24.12 -0.37 -27.82
N LEU A 374 23.55 -1.46 -27.30
CA LEU A 374 22.67 -2.39 -28.02
C LEU A 374 21.30 -2.38 -27.35
N SER A 375 20.23 -2.27 -28.14
CA SER A 375 18.87 -2.41 -27.63
C SER A 375 18.45 -3.87 -27.71
N LEU A 376 18.34 -4.51 -26.55
CA LEU A 376 17.92 -5.90 -26.42
C LEU A 376 16.52 -5.97 -25.82
N THR A 377 15.70 -6.86 -26.35
CA THR A 377 14.36 -7.13 -25.86
C THR A 377 14.30 -8.56 -25.34
N THR A 378 13.86 -8.74 -24.10
CA THR A 378 13.56 -10.06 -23.54
C THR A 378 12.05 -10.29 -23.57
N GLN A 379 11.64 -11.48 -23.97
CA GLN A 379 10.24 -11.91 -23.95
C GLN A 379 10.13 -13.24 -23.23
N VAL A 380 9.30 -13.30 -22.19
CA VAL A 380 9.04 -14.54 -21.46
C VAL A 380 8.33 -15.53 -22.37
N THR A 381 8.78 -16.78 -22.37
CA THR A 381 8.18 -17.86 -23.15
C THR A 381 7.60 -18.97 -22.27
N ASP A 382 8.21 -19.20 -21.09
CA ASP A 382 7.75 -20.21 -20.13
C ASP A 382 8.17 -19.82 -18.72
N ILE A 383 7.31 -20.08 -17.75
CA ILE A 383 7.58 -19.98 -16.33
C ILE A 383 7.17 -21.30 -15.69
N SER A 384 8.10 -21.92 -14.96
CA SER A 384 7.86 -23.18 -14.26
C SER A 384 8.31 -23.12 -12.81
N TYR A 385 7.58 -23.83 -11.96
CA TYR A 385 7.86 -23.98 -10.54
C TYR A 385 7.83 -25.46 -10.17
N ASN A 386 8.88 -25.97 -9.52
CA ASN A 386 9.03 -27.39 -9.17
C ASN A 386 8.71 -28.36 -10.34
N GLY A 387 9.09 -28.00 -11.56
CA GLY A 387 8.89 -28.82 -12.77
C GLY A 387 7.50 -28.74 -13.40
N SER A 388 6.59 -27.88 -12.91
CA SER A 388 5.27 -27.64 -13.52
C SER A 388 5.15 -26.21 -14.03
N THR A 389 4.58 -25.99 -15.21
CA THR A 389 4.32 -24.65 -15.76
C THR A 389 3.32 -23.89 -14.88
N VAL A 390 3.55 -22.59 -14.70
CA VAL A 390 2.67 -21.65 -13.99
C VAL A 390 1.96 -20.74 -15.01
N PRO A 391 0.77 -21.11 -15.51
CA PRO A 391 0.25 -20.51 -16.75
C PRO A 391 -0.11 -19.03 -16.62
N TYR A 392 -0.69 -18.61 -15.48
CA TYR A 392 -1.03 -17.20 -15.27
C TYR A 392 0.19 -16.27 -15.20
N TYR A 393 1.38 -16.76 -14.84
CA TYR A 393 2.60 -15.95 -14.97
C TYR A 393 3.12 -16.00 -16.41
N THR A 394 3.18 -17.18 -17.02
CA THR A 394 3.66 -17.36 -18.39
C THR A 394 2.86 -16.50 -19.38
N GLU A 395 1.52 -16.54 -19.31
CA GLU A 395 0.64 -15.81 -20.21
C GLU A 395 0.76 -14.30 -20.03
N GLU A 396 0.72 -13.81 -18.78
CA GLU A 396 0.75 -12.37 -18.52
C GLU A 396 2.14 -11.75 -18.75
N MET A 397 3.21 -12.41 -18.31
CA MET A 397 4.57 -11.91 -18.54
C MET A 397 5.02 -12.11 -19.98
N GLY A 398 4.50 -13.12 -20.70
CA GLY A 398 4.78 -13.32 -22.13
C GLY A 398 4.25 -12.19 -23.03
N ASN A 399 3.20 -11.51 -22.57
CA ASN A 399 2.64 -10.32 -23.22
C ASN A 399 3.40 -9.02 -22.93
N LEU A 400 4.45 -9.07 -22.08
CA LEU A 400 5.23 -7.90 -21.68
C LEU A 400 6.69 -8.02 -22.13
N PRO A 401 7.03 -7.61 -23.37
CA PRO A 401 8.42 -7.54 -23.80
C PRO A 401 9.16 -6.45 -23.02
N LEU A 402 10.27 -6.81 -22.38
CA LEU A 402 11.12 -5.88 -21.64
C LEU A 402 12.31 -5.48 -22.50
N THR A 403 12.48 -4.18 -22.75
CA THR A 403 13.56 -3.67 -23.60
C THR A 403 14.54 -2.84 -22.78
N ALA A 404 15.82 -3.12 -22.92
CA ALA A 404 16.90 -2.39 -22.24
C ALA A 404 18.08 -2.11 -23.19
N GLN A 405 18.79 -1.04 -22.90
CA GLN A 405 20.03 -0.68 -23.59
C GLN A 405 21.23 -1.24 -22.83
N THR A 406 21.98 -2.13 -23.46
CA THR A 406 23.18 -2.74 -22.90
C THR A 406 24.43 -2.04 -23.43
N PRO A 407 25.38 -1.62 -22.57
CA PRO A 407 26.62 -1.00 -23.02
C PRO A 407 27.46 -1.94 -23.91
N LEU A 408 27.75 -1.51 -25.14
CA LEU A 408 28.48 -2.33 -26.11
C LEU A 408 29.93 -2.59 -25.67
N LEU A 409 30.62 -1.55 -25.17
CA LEU A 409 32.01 -1.68 -24.73
C LEU A 409 32.13 -2.65 -23.54
N GLY A 410 31.20 -2.57 -22.58
CA GLY A 410 31.15 -3.50 -21.45
C GLY A 410 30.97 -4.94 -21.91
N LEU A 411 30.07 -5.16 -22.89
CA LEU A 411 29.86 -6.49 -23.48
C LEU A 411 31.13 -7.03 -24.13
N LEU A 412 31.84 -6.23 -24.94
CA LEU A 412 33.09 -6.64 -25.57
C LEU A 412 34.19 -6.94 -24.55
N LEU A 413 34.39 -6.04 -23.57
CA LEU A 413 35.43 -6.20 -22.56
C LEU A 413 35.19 -7.41 -21.66
N ASN A 414 33.94 -7.63 -21.24
CA ASN A 414 33.60 -8.79 -20.41
C ASN A 414 33.76 -10.11 -21.17
N THR A 415 33.36 -10.14 -22.44
CA THR A 415 33.56 -11.30 -23.32
C THR A 415 35.06 -11.60 -23.51
N LEU A 416 35.86 -10.58 -23.81
CA LEU A 416 37.30 -10.73 -23.99
C LEU A 416 37.99 -11.18 -22.70
N SER A 417 37.65 -10.55 -21.57
CA SER A 417 38.17 -10.94 -20.26
C SER A 417 37.83 -12.40 -19.96
N GLY A 418 36.58 -12.82 -20.17
CA GLY A 418 36.17 -14.22 -20.00
C GLY A 418 37.01 -15.19 -20.84
N PHE A 419 37.25 -14.86 -22.11
CA PHE A 419 38.10 -15.67 -23.00
C PHE A 419 39.57 -15.74 -22.54
N LEU A 420 40.13 -14.61 -22.07
CA LEU A 420 41.51 -14.57 -21.59
C LEU A 420 41.73 -15.43 -20.33
N HIS A 421 40.71 -15.52 -19.47
CA HIS A 421 40.78 -16.31 -18.24
C HIS A 421 40.35 -17.78 -18.42
N SER A 422 39.68 -18.15 -19.51
CA SER A 422 39.16 -19.51 -19.74
C SER A 422 40.22 -20.56 -20.10
N GLY A 423 41.51 -20.25 -20.01
CA GLY A 423 42.62 -21.13 -20.38
C GLY A 423 42.76 -21.36 -21.90
N ALA A 424 41.73 -21.04 -22.70
CA ALA A 424 41.73 -21.06 -24.16
C ALA A 424 42.65 -19.99 -24.78
N ALA A 425 42.94 -18.91 -24.06
CA ALA A 425 43.90 -17.89 -24.51
C ALA A 425 45.35 -18.38 -24.51
N ASN A 426 45.69 -19.46 -23.81
CA ASN A 426 47.05 -19.99 -23.77
C ASN A 426 47.46 -20.69 -25.08
N THR A 427 46.52 -20.94 -26.00
CA THR A 427 46.75 -21.58 -27.30
C THR A 427 46.65 -20.62 -28.49
N THR A 428 46.23 -19.37 -28.26
CA THR A 428 46.05 -18.38 -29.33
C THR A 428 46.96 -17.17 -29.10
N ASN A 429 47.79 -16.86 -30.10
CA ASN A 429 48.74 -15.74 -30.08
C ASN A 429 47.99 -14.38 -30.25
N LEU A 430 47.05 -14.08 -29.35
CA LEU A 430 46.15 -12.90 -29.40
C LEU A 430 46.90 -11.58 -29.26
N THR A 431 48.08 -11.58 -28.63
CA THR A 431 49.00 -10.43 -28.60
C THR A 431 49.39 -9.97 -30.01
N SER A 432 49.46 -10.87 -31.00
CA SER A 432 49.72 -10.50 -32.40
C SER A 432 48.51 -9.85 -33.09
N ILE A 433 47.29 -10.19 -32.67
CA ILE A 433 46.03 -9.64 -33.20
C ILE A 433 45.81 -8.24 -32.61
N LEU A 434 46.09 -8.05 -31.32
CA LEU A 434 46.07 -6.73 -30.67
C LEU A 434 47.22 -5.82 -31.14
N ALA A 435 48.42 -6.37 -31.39
CA ALA A 435 49.55 -5.63 -31.94
C ALA A 435 49.29 -5.17 -33.38
N ASN A 436 48.58 -5.96 -34.20
CA ASN A 436 48.13 -5.50 -35.51
C ASN A 436 47.05 -4.40 -35.42
N TYR A 437 46.20 -4.42 -34.39
CA TYR A 437 45.19 -3.40 -34.18
C TYR A 437 45.76 -2.07 -33.64
N THR A 438 46.82 -2.13 -32.84
CA THR A 438 47.49 -0.94 -32.28
C THR A 438 48.56 -0.36 -33.22
N ASN A 439 49.23 -1.19 -34.03
CA ASN A 439 50.17 -0.72 -35.06
C ASN A 439 49.46 -0.17 -36.30
N ASN A 440 48.25 -0.63 -36.61
CA ASN A 440 47.41 0.02 -37.61
C ASN A 440 46.68 1.20 -36.95
N ARG A 441 47.49 2.17 -36.52
CA ARG A 441 47.04 3.43 -35.97
C ARG A 441 46.06 4.04 -36.95
N VAL A 442 44.83 4.21 -36.44
CA VAL A 442 43.93 5.34 -36.71
C VAL A 442 44.75 6.52 -37.22
N THR A 443 44.87 6.63 -38.55
CA THR A 443 45.02 7.93 -39.17
C THR A 443 43.77 8.68 -38.73
N ARG A 444 44.02 9.81 -38.08
CA ARG A 444 43.05 10.69 -37.44
C ARG A 444 42.29 11.48 -38.51
N ASP A 445 41.70 10.74 -39.44
CA ASP A 445 40.77 11.18 -40.47
C ASP A 445 39.77 10.01 -40.63
N ASN A 446 38.47 10.29 -40.49
CA ASN A 446 37.34 9.37 -40.68
C ASN A 446 36.84 8.46 -39.53
N SER A 447 37.03 8.81 -38.24
CA SER A 447 36.24 8.15 -37.17
C SER A 447 34.73 8.33 -37.36
N ASP A 448 34.32 9.48 -37.90
CA ASP A 448 32.91 9.78 -38.19
C ASP A 448 32.40 8.98 -39.40
N ASP A 449 33.27 8.67 -40.36
CA ASP A 449 32.88 7.95 -41.59
C ASP A 449 32.74 6.44 -41.34
N ILE A 450 33.57 5.88 -40.45
CA ILE A 450 33.51 4.46 -40.05
C ILE A 450 32.21 4.14 -39.27
N LEU A 451 31.78 5.04 -38.38
CA LEU A 451 30.51 4.91 -37.63
C LEU A 451 29.27 5.20 -38.50
N ASN A 452 29.44 5.91 -39.61
CA ASN A 452 28.36 6.26 -40.51
C ASN A 452 28.22 5.31 -41.71
N ASN A 453 29.24 4.52 -42.04
CA ASN A 453 29.20 3.54 -43.11
C ASN A 453 28.93 2.12 -42.58
N ALA A 454 27.65 1.72 -42.61
CA ALA A 454 27.18 0.42 -42.14
C ALA A 454 27.93 -0.77 -42.79
N THR A 455 28.40 -0.62 -44.03
CA THR A 455 29.13 -1.69 -44.75
C THR A 455 30.53 -1.95 -44.16
N HIS A 456 31.21 -0.92 -43.68
CA HIS A 456 32.55 -1.05 -43.10
C HIS A 456 32.47 -1.61 -41.66
N LEU A 457 31.49 -1.15 -40.88
CA LEU A 457 31.14 -1.73 -39.57
C LEU A 457 30.79 -3.22 -39.70
N GLU A 458 30.00 -3.58 -40.71
CA GLU A 458 29.64 -4.97 -40.98
C GLU A 458 30.88 -5.82 -41.30
N LEU A 459 31.77 -5.36 -42.18
CA LEU A 459 32.97 -6.11 -42.55
C LEU A 459 33.87 -6.37 -41.33
N ILE A 460 34.10 -5.35 -40.50
CA ILE A 460 34.90 -5.46 -39.27
C ILE A 460 34.22 -6.41 -38.27
N ALA A 461 32.92 -6.23 -38.03
CA ALA A 461 32.16 -7.04 -37.09
C ALA A 461 32.11 -8.52 -37.53
N ARG A 462 31.87 -8.80 -38.82
CA ARG A 462 31.91 -10.16 -39.39
C ARG A 462 33.27 -10.81 -39.17
N HIS A 463 34.36 -10.13 -39.54
CA HIS A 463 35.71 -10.70 -39.42
C HIS A 463 36.06 -11.09 -37.98
N HIS A 464 35.67 -10.27 -37.00
CA HIS A 464 35.91 -10.57 -35.59
C HIS A 464 35.01 -11.68 -35.07
N LEU A 465 33.71 -11.67 -35.39
CA LEU A 465 32.79 -12.69 -34.92
C LEU A 465 33.07 -14.07 -35.56
N GLU A 466 33.47 -14.12 -36.83
CA GLU A 466 33.88 -15.37 -37.49
C GLU A 466 35.11 -15.99 -36.84
N ARG A 467 36.05 -15.17 -36.34
CA ARG A 467 37.17 -15.69 -35.55
C ARG A 467 36.69 -16.22 -34.21
N LEU A 468 35.77 -15.53 -33.54
CA LEU A 468 35.21 -15.98 -32.27
C LEU A 468 34.40 -17.28 -32.40
N VAL A 469 33.75 -17.54 -33.54
CA VAL A 469 33.00 -18.78 -33.81
C VAL A 469 33.90 -19.97 -34.15
N LYS A 470 35.10 -19.72 -34.69
CA LYS A 470 36.09 -20.76 -35.03
C LYS A 470 36.97 -21.17 -33.84
N LEU A 471 36.87 -20.43 -32.73
CA LEU A 471 37.56 -20.65 -31.46
C LEU A 471 36.60 -21.30 -30.46
#